data_AF-A0A437KMZ8-F1
#
_entry.id   AF-A0A437KMZ8-F1
#
_cell.length_a   1.000
_cell.length_b   1.000
_cell.length_c   1.000
_cell.angle_alpha   90.00
_cell.angle_beta   90.00
_cell.angle_gamma   90.00
#
_symmetry.space_group_name_H-M   'P 1'
#
loop_
_entity.id
_entity.type
_entity.pdbx_description
1 polymer ?
#
loop_
_entity_poly.entity_id
_entity_poly.type
_entity_poly.pdbx_seq_one_letter_code
_entity_poly.pdbx_strand_id
1 'polypeptide(L)'
;MTLVDLIKDCLDTTKERLKTPISGAFLWSFLIFNWRPVFLLLFSNETIENKIIVINHEYCTFWALFFPVLFAILYTILVPKLMLEIDKDLAETKKSRIDKIYESRSHTMEKKIKIAEQDYTLKNALSGNKKIDELLGQIDSMKTSNEVIKQADELRIVDLSSKLKEANDLNAQLNEDIAKLQTRIQSSFEDRQNFVDLSEDIEAGLYNLNPDLHSKIVDLSRLLTFEDYQLMRAVKVDTNGFISFDYNSVIDSLSLNRLIDCEILINTKVKNRNILKFSENGKILYKIINGKHEN
;
A
#
# COMPACT_ATOMS: atom_id res chain seq x y z
N MET A 1 61.82 -57.43 -34.72
CA MET A 1 61.50 -58.40 -33.64
C MET A 1 62.78 -58.66 -32.87
N THR A 2 62.85 -58.16 -31.65
CA THR A 2 63.98 -58.46 -30.76
C THR A 2 63.73 -59.81 -30.10
N LEU A 3 64.79 -60.52 -29.66
CA LEU A 3 64.66 -61.78 -28.90
C LEU A 3 63.74 -61.64 -27.68
N VAL A 4 63.67 -60.44 -27.11
CA VAL A 4 62.77 -60.09 -26.01
C VAL A 4 61.30 -60.15 -26.42
N ASP A 5 60.97 -59.77 -27.65
CA ASP A 5 59.59 -59.82 -28.18
C ASP A 5 59.18 -61.28 -28.42
N LEU A 6 60.08 -62.12 -28.94
CA LEU A 6 59.81 -63.56 -29.14
C LEU A 6 59.61 -64.30 -27.80
N ILE A 7 60.38 -63.95 -26.77
CA ILE A 7 60.21 -64.51 -25.42
C ILE A 7 58.89 -64.05 -24.81
N LYS A 8 58.51 -62.77 -24.98
CA LYS A 8 57.23 -62.24 -24.51
C LYS A 8 56.04 -62.91 -25.20
N ASP A 9 56.07 -63.02 -26.53
CA ASP A 9 54.99 -63.67 -27.29
C ASP A 9 54.84 -65.16 -26.92
N CYS A 10 55.96 -65.85 -26.66
CA CYS A 10 55.94 -67.23 -26.18
C CYS A 10 55.38 -67.34 -24.76
N LEU A 11 55.77 -66.42 -23.85
CA LEU A 11 55.27 -66.37 -22.49
C LEU A 11 53.78 -66.01 -22.42
N ASP A 12 53.32 -65.07 -23.24
CA ASP A 12 51.92 -64.65 -23.29
C ASP A 12 51.03 -65.76 -23.88
N THR A 13 51.49 -66.45 -24.92
CA THR A 13 50.81 -67.64 -25.47
C THR A 13 50.76 -68.79 -24.45
N THR A 14 51.85 -68.99 -23.70
CA THR A 14 51.92 -70.01 -22.64
C THR A 14 51.01 -69.64 -21.47
N LYS A 15 50.94 -68.35 -21.11
CA LYS A 15 50.06 -67.82 -20.07
C LYS A 15 48.59 -67.96 -20.41
N GLU A 16 48.20 -67.83 -21.68
CA GLU A 16 46.83 -68.13 -22.12
C GLU A 16 46.48 -69.63 -22.05
N ARG A 17 47.41 -70.51 -22.42
CA ARG A 17 47.20 -71.97 -22.38
C ARG A 17 47.27 -72.56 -20.97
N LEU A 18 47.95 -71.90 -20.04
CA LEU A 18 47.99 -72.22 -18.61
C LEU A 18 46.76 -71.73 -17.84
N LYS A 19 45.84 -70.98 -18.46
CA LYS A 19 44.55 -70.60 -17.83
C LYS A 19 43.60 -71.77 -17.66
N THR A 20 43.78 -72.89 -18.38
CA THR A 20 42.99 -74.08 -18.12
C THR A 20 43.55 -74.79 -16.87
N PRO A 21 42.72 -75.09 -15.86
CA PRO A 21 43.17 -75.70 -14.60
C PRO A 21 43.99 -76.98 -14.79
N ILE A 22 43.65 -77.74 -15.84
CA ILE A 22 44.32 -78.99 -16.20
C ILE A 22 45.71 -78.73 -16.78
N SER A 23 45.90 -77.74 -17.65
CA SER A 23 47.21 -77.46 -18.25
C SER A 23 48.24 -77.01 -17.22
N GLY A 24 47.83 -76.17 -16.27
CA GLY A 24 48.68 -75.74 -15.17
C GLY A 24 49.06 -76.90 -14.25
N ALA A 25 48.07 -77.69 -13.80
CA ALA A 25 48.31 -78.85 -12.96
C ALA A 25 49.16 -79.92 -13.68
N PHE A 26 48.96 -80.10 -14.99
CA PHE A 26 49.76 -81.00 -15.81
C PHE A 26 51.20 -80.55 -15.94
N LEU A 27 51.45 -79.27 -16.22
CA LEU A 27 52.82 -78.75 -16.32
C LEU A 27 53.60 -78.98 -15.02
N TRP A 28 53.00 -78.64 -13.87
CA TRP A 28 53.63 -78.84 -12.56
C TRP A 28 53.82 -80.31 -12.23
N SER A 29 52.80 -81.15 -12.47
CA SER A 29 52.89 -82.59 -12.27
C SER A 29 53.95 -83.24 -13.17
N PHE A 30 54.06 -82.77 -14.42
CA PHE A 30 55.05 -83.23 -15.38
C PHE A 30 56.46 -82.85 -14.98
N LEU A 31 56.68 -81.61 -14.53
CA LEU A 31 57.99 -81.17 -14.02
C LEU A 31 58.39 -81.90 -12.74
N ILE A 32 57.45 -82.12 -11.82
CA ILE A 32 57.70 -82.84 -10.56
C ILE A 32 58.01 -84.31 -10.83
N PHE A 33 57.32 -84.97 -11.76
CA PHE A 33 57.55 -86.38 -12.07
C PHE A 33 58.82 -86.59 -12.92
N ASN A 34 59.05 -85.70 -13.89
CA ASN A 34 60.20 -85.73 -14.81
C ASN A 34 61.34 -84.82 -14.36
N TRP A 35 61.50 -84.60 -13.06
CA TRP A 35 62.56 -83.74 -12.53
C TRP A 35 63.96 -84.25 -12.92
N ARG A 36 64.19 -85.57 -12.88
CA ARG A 36 65.50 -86.17 -13.20
C ARG A 36 66.02 -85.82 -14.60
N PRO A 37 65.28 -86.07 -15.70
CA PRO A 37 65.75 -85.68 -17.04
C PRO A 37 65.87 -84.15 -17.21
N VAL A 38 65.00 -83.36 -16.58
CA VAL A 38 65.08 -81.87 -16.63
C VAL A 38 66.37 -81.38 -15.97
N PHE A 39 66.70 -81.87 -14.78
CA PHE A 39 67.92 -81.51 -14.08
C PHE A 39 69.17 -82.04 -14.79
N LEU A 40 69.13 -83.25 -15.36
CA LEU A 40 70.23 -83.80 -16.15
C LEU A 40 70.50 -82.94 -17.40
N LEU A 41 69.46 -82.46 -18.08
CA LEU A 41 69.60 -81.60 -19.25
C LEU A 41 70.23 -80.26 -18.87
N LEU A 42 69.75 -79.63 -17.79
CA LEU A 42 70.17 -78.29 -17.36
C LEU A 42 71.53 -78.24 -16.65
N PHE A 43 71.88 -79.24 -15.85
CA PHE A 43 73.03 -79.17 -14.93
C PHE A 43 74.16 -80.16 -15.21
N SER A 44 73.98 -81.15 -16.09
CA SER A 44 75.08 -82.07 -16.43
C SER A 44 76.12 -81.39 -17.34
N ASN A 45 77.41 -81.71 -17.14
CA ASN A 45 78.52 -81.23 -17.98
C ASN A 45 78.78 -82.14 -19.20
N GLU A 46 77.99 -83.21 -19.38
CA GLU A 46 78.10 -84.13 -20.52
C GLU A 46 77.78 -83.46 -21.86
N THR A 47 78.26 -84.03 -22.96
CA THR A 47 77.88 -83.58 -24.30
C THR A 47 76.37 -83.76 -24.51
N ILE A 48 75.76 -82.87 -25.31
CA ILE A 48 74.32 -82.88 -25.56
C ILE A 48 73.87 -84.24 -26.13
N GLU A 49 74.70 -84.88 -26.97
CA GLU A 49 74.44 -86.21 -27.53
C GLU A 49 74.31 -87.29 -26.45
N ASN A 50 75.25 -87.32 -25.49
CA ASN A 50 75.21 -88.26 -24.36
C ASN A 50 73.97 -88.03 -23.48
N LYS A 51 73.62 -86.76 -23.22
CA LYS A 51 72.41 -86.43 -22.44
C LYS A 51 71.13 -86.95 -23.11
N ILE A 52 71.01 -86.78 -24.43
CA ILE A 52 69.83 -87.21 -25.19
C ILE A 52 69.72 -88.75 -25.19
N ILE A 53 70.84 -89.48 -25.35
CA ILE A 53 70.84 -90.95 -25.32
C ILE A 53 70.35 -91.46 -23.96
N VAL A 54 70.88 -90.91 -22.86
CA VAL A 54 70.48 -91.29 -21.49
C VAL A 54 69.01 -90.96 -21.25
N ILE A 55 68.52 -89.80 -21.68
CA ILE A 55 67.11 -89.43 -21.53
C ILE A 55 66.19 -90.34 -22.32
N ASN A 56 66.56 -90.67 -23.57
CA ASN A 56 65.73 -91.48 -24.44
C ASN A 56 65.63 -92.94 -23.97
N HIS A 57 66.69 -93.49 -23.37
CA HIS A 57 66.68 -94.86 -22.88
C HIS A 57 66.02 -95.00 -21.50
N GLU A 58 66.29 -94.08 -20.57
CA GLU A 58 65.90 -94.24 -19.17
C GLU A 58 64.61 -93.48 -18.80
N TYR A 59 64.31 -92.37 -19.49
CA TYR A 59 63.28 -91.44 -19.05
C TYR A 59 62.12 -91.25 -20.05
N CYS A 60 62.30 -91.61 -21.32
CA CYS A 60 61.24 -91.58 -22.35
C CYS A 60 60.34 -92.82 -22.34
N THR A 61 59.84 -93.23 -21.17
CA THR A 61 58.86 -94.32 -21.07
C THR A 61 57.42 -93.78 -21.09
N PHE A 62 56.45 -94.58 -21.54
CA PHE A 62 55.02 -94.18 -21.57
C PHE A 62 54.52 -93.67 -20.21
N TRP A 63 55.02 -94.25 -19.12
CA TRP A 63 54.68 -93.87 -17.75
C TRP A 63 55.10 -92.44 -17.39
N ALA A 64 56.16 -91.92 -18.01
CA ALA A 64 56.66 -90.56 -17.81
C ALA A 64 55.65 -89.47 -18.21
N LEU A 65 54.71 -89.79 -19.11
CA LEU A 65 53.61 -88.92 -19.52
C LEU A 65 52.29 -89.27 -18.83
N PHE A 66 52.02 -90.57 -18.64
CA PHE A 66 50.74 -91.03 -18.09
C PHE A 66 50.49 -90.55 -16.64
N PHE A 67 51.48 -90.69 -15.74
CA PHE A 67 51.31 -90.29 -14.34
C PHE A 67 51.07 -88.77 -14.19
N PRO A 68 51.82 -87.89 -14.87
CA PRO A 68 51.53 -86.47 -14.86
C PRO A 68 50.13 -86.08 -15.28
N VAL A 69 49.60 -86.70 -16.36
CA VAL A 69 48.22 -86.47 -16.82
C VAL A 69 47.21 -86.92 -15.77
N LEU A 70 47.40 -88.11 -15.19
CA LEU A 70 46.49 -88.65 -14.19
C LEU A 70 46.42 -87.78 -12.93
N PHE A 71 47.58 -87.34 -12.41
CA PHE A 71 47.64 -86.44 -11.26
C PHE A 71 47.05 -85.07 -11.56
N ALA A 72 47.23 -84.54 -12.77
CA ALA A 72 46.63 -83.27 -13.17
C ALA A 72 45.10 -83.33 -13.17
N ILE A 73 44.52 -84.41 -13.69
CA ILE A 73 43.08 -84.65 -13.70
C ILE A 73 42.57 -84.81 -12.26
N LEU A 74 43.25 -85.63 -11.45
CA LEU A 74 42.87 -85.87 -10.06
C LEU A 74 42.92 -84.59 -9.24
N TYR A 75 44.00 -83.81 -9.34
CA TYR A 75 44.15 -82.52 -8.66
C TYR A 75 43.06 -81.52 -9.06
N THR A 76 42.76 -81.42 -10.36
CA THR A 76 41.74 -80.49 -10.87
C THR A 76 40.35 -80.83 -10.36
N ILE A 77 40.05 -82.09 -10.05
CA ILE A 77 38.75 -82.52 -9.52
C ILE A 77 38.72 -82.49 -7.98
N LEU A 78 39.81 -82.89 -7.32
CA LEU A 78 39.85 -83.04 -5.87
C LEU A 78 39.89 -81.68 -5.15
N VAL A 79 40.66 -80.72 -5.68
CA VAL A 79 40.84 -79.41 -5.03
C VAL A 79 39.54 -78.61 -4.94
N PRO A 80 38.73 -78.45 -6.01
CA PRO A 80 37.45 -77.75 -5.90
C PRO A 80 36.47 -78.42 -4.93
N LYS A 81 36.47 -79.76 -4.83
CA LYS A 81 35.60 -80.48 -3.90
C LYS A 81 35.99 -80.23 -2.44
N LEU A 82 37.29 -80.27 -2.13
CA LEU A 82 37.79 -79.93 -0.79
C LEU A 82 37.48 -78.48 -0.44
N MET A 83 37.62 -77.55 -1.40
CA MET A 83 37.30 -76.14 -1.18
C MET A 83 35.81 -75.93 -0.86
N LEU A 84 34.90 -76.63 -1.55
CA LEU A 84 33.46 -76.58 -1.26
C LEU A 84 33.11 -77.11 0.13
N GLU A 85 33.83 -78.11 0.63
CA GLU A 85 33.60 -78.69 1.95
C GLU A 85 34.06 -77.73 3.06
N ILE A 86 35.22 -77.09 2.88
CA ILE A 86 35.72 -76.03 3.77
C ILE A 86 34.77 -74.82 3.75
N ASP A 87 34.25 -74.43 2.59
CA ASP A 87 33.33 -73.30 2.49
C ASP A 87 31.97 -73.56 3.16
N LYS A 88 31.51 -74.82 3.19
CA LYS A 88 30.30 -75.22 3.93
C LYS A 88 30.48 -75.06 5.44
N ASP A 89 31.62 -75.49 5.96
CA ASP A 89 31.93 -75.37 7.40
C ASP A 89 32.06 -73.88 7.81
N LEU A 90 32.64 -73.05 6.94
CA LEU A 90 32.78 -71.61 7.17
C LEU A 90 31.49 -70.80 6.92
N ALA A 91 30.43 -71.40 6.37
CA ALA A 91 29.21 -70.69 6.00
C ALA A 91 28.48 -70.10 7.21
N GLU A 92 28.44 -70.82 8.34
CA GLU A 92 27.78 -70.37 9.56
C GLU A 92 28.51 -69.16 10.18
N THR A 93 29.84 -69.18 10.18
CA THR A 93 30.66 -68.06 10.65
C THR A 93 30.49 -66.83 9.74
N LYS A 94 30.44 -67.03 8.41
CA LYS A 94 30.16 -65.95 7.45
C LYS A 94 28.79 -65.32 7.71
N LYS A 95 27.75 -66.13 7.97
CA LYS A 95 26.39 -65.64 8.27
C LYS A 95 26.36 -64.82 9.57
N SER A 96 26.90 -65.34 10.67
CA SER A 96 26.93 -64.62 11.95
C SER A 96 27.67 -63.29 11.86
N ARG A 97 28.76 -63.23 11.08
CA ARG A 97 29.49 -61.97 10.84
C ARG A 97 28.65 -60.95 10.07
N ILE A 98 27.91 -61.40 9.05
CA ILE A 98 27.03 -60.55 8.26
C ILE A 98 25.89 -60.01 9.14
N ASP A 99 25.25 -60.86 9.94
CA ASP A 99 24.16 -60.47 10.83
C ASP A 99 24.61 -59.39 11.83
N LYS A 100 25.79 -59.55 12.45
CA LYS A 100 26.38 -58.53 13.35
C LYS A 100 26.64 -57.19 12.66
N ILE A 101 27.05 -57.21 11.39
CA ILE A 101 27.26 -55.98 10.61
C ILE A 101 25.92 -55.28 10.38
N TYR A 102 24.88 -56.01 10.02
CA TYR A 102 23.55 -55.44 9.79
C TYR A 102 22.92 -54.92 11.09
N GLU A 103 23.07 -55.64 12.20
CA GLU A 103 22.60 -55.20 13.52
C GLU A 103 23.29 -53.90 13.96
N SER A 104 24.62 -53.82 13.83
CA SER A 104 25.37 -52.61 14.14
C SER A 104 24.97 -51.42 13.25
N ARG A 105 24.74 -51.66 11.96
CA ARG A 105 24.23 -50.64 11.01
C ARG A 105 22.82 -50.19 11.38
N SER A 106 21.95 -51.12 11.76
CA SER A 106 20.56 -50.83 12.17
C SER A 106 20.54 -49.92 13.40
N HIS A 107 21.27 -50.27 14.44
CA HIS A 107 21.39 -49.45 15.65
C HIS A 107 21.99 -48.06 15.37
N THR A 108 22.94 -47.98 14.44
CA THR A 108 23.49 -46.68 14.00
C THR A 108 22.43 -45.86 13.26
N MET A 109 21.61 -46.49 12.43
CA MET A 109 20.52 -45.82 11.70
C MET A 109 19.44 -45.32 12.66
N GLU A 110 19.05 -46.12 13.64
CA GLU A 110 18.08 -45.73 14.67
C GLU A 110 18.54 -44.48 15.44
N LYS A 111 19.80 -44.43 15.85
CA LYS A 111 20.38 -43.23 16.47
C LYS A 111 20.32 -42.02 15.55
N LYS A 112 20.59 -42.18 14.24
CA LYS A 112 20.49 -41.08 13.27
C LYS A 112 19.05 -40.59 13.10
N ILE A 113 18.07 -41.49 13.08
CA ILE A 113 16.65 -41.13 13.02
C ILE A 113 16.28 -40.31 14.26
N LYS A 114 16.67 -40.77 15.44
CA LYS A 114 16.40 -40.06 16.70
C LYS A 114 17.04 -38.67 16.74
N ILE A 115 18.27 -38.52 16.25
CA ILE A 115 18.94 -37.22 16.11
C ILE A 115 18.17 -36.32 15.13
N ALA A 116 17.74 -36.86 13.97
CA ALA A 116 16.99 -36.10 12.99
C ALA A 116 15.61 -35.63 13.52
N GLU A 117 14.93 -36.45 14.32
CA GLU A 117 13.69 -36.06 15.01
C GLU A 117 13.93 -34.94 16.04
N GLN A 118 15.01 -35.03 16.81
CA GLN A 118 15.41 -33.98 17.74
C GLN A 118 15.76 -32.67 17.01
N ASP A 119 16.48 -32.75 15.90
CA ASP A 119 16.80 -31.59 15.06
C ASP A 119 15.54 -30.97 14.43
N TYR A 120 14.59 -31.79 13.98
CA TYR A 120 13.32 -31.33 13.44
C TYR A 120 12.49 -30.60 14.49
N THR A 121 12.35 -31.20 15.68
CA THR A 121 11.61 -30.58 16.79
C THR A 121 12.27 -29.29 17.26
N LEU A 122 13.60 -29.25 17.36
CA LEU A 122 14.35 -28.03 17.68
C LEU A 122 14.14 -26.94 16.62
N LYS A 123 14.26 -27.27 15.33
CA LYS A 123 14.01 -26.33 14.23
C LYS A 123 12.58 -25.80 14.23
N ASN A 124 11.60 -26.65 14.53
CA ASN A 124 10.21 -26.24 14.59
C ASN A 124 9.95 -25.31 15.79
N ALA A 125 10.56 -25.61 16.95
CA ALA A 125 10.50 -24.71 18.12
C ALA A 125 11.15 -23.35 17.82
N LEU A 126 12.33 -23.33 17.18
CA LEU A 126 13.01 -22.10 16.75
C LEU A 126 12.21 -21.32 15.71
N SER A 127 11.60 -22.01 14.74
CA SER A 127 10.77 -21.37 13.70
C SER A 127 9.47 -20.82 14.29
N GLY A 128 8.89 -21.52 15.28
CA GLY A 128 7.76 -21.04 16.06
C GLY A 128 8.09 -19.73 16.77
N ASN A 129 9.23 -19.66 17.47
CA ASN A 129 9.69 -18.44 18.11
C ASN A 129 9.94 -17.31 17.12
N LYS A 130 10.60 -17.59 15.99
CA LYS A 130 10.80 -16.58 14.94
C LYS A 130 9.48 -16.04 14.39
N LYS A 131 8.49 -16.92 14.17
CA LYS A 131 7.16 -16.51 13.71
C LYS A 131 6.42 -15.69 14.77
N ILE A 132 6.59 -16.02 16.05
CA ILE A 132 6.07 -15.23 17.16
C ILE A 132 6.72 -13.84 17.18
N ASP A 133 8.04 -13.74 17.03
CA ASP A 133 8.75 -12.46 16.99
C ASP A 133 8.31 -11.60 15.79
N GLU A 134 8.13 -12.22 14.62
CA GLU A 134 7.59 -11.54 13.43
C GLU A 134 6.15 -11.04 13.67
N LEU A 135 5.30 -11.86 14.30
CA LEU A 135 3.94 -11.46 14.65
C LEU A 135 3.91 -10.34 15.70
N LEU A 136 4.80 -10.38 16.70
CA LEU A 136 4.95 -9.31 17.68
C LEU A 136 5.39 -8.00 17.01
N GLY A 137 6.35 -8.05 16.09
CA GLY A 137 6.76 -6.89 15.31
C GLY A 137 5.63 -6.32 14.45
N GLN A 138 4.79 -7.18 13.87
CA GLN A 138 3.58 -6.74 13.15
C GLN A 138 2.58 -6.08 14.10
N ILE A 139 2.31 -6.66 15.27
CA ILE A 139 1.40 -6.09 16.28
C ILE A 139 1.88 -4.71 16.72
N ASP A 140 3.18 -4.54 17.00
CA ASP A 140 3.74 -3.25 17.43
C ASP A 140 3.66 -2.21 16.31
N SER A 141 3.93 -2.59 15.05
CA SER A 141 3.78 -1.68 13.92
C SER A 141 2.33 -1.26 13.70
N MET A 142 1.37 -2.19 13.82
CA MET A 142 -0.07 -1.89 13.71
C MET A 142 -0.54 -1.00 14.85
N LYS A 143 -0.07 -1.23 16.07
CA LYS A 143 -0.40 -0.40 17.22
C LYS A 143 0.10 1.03 17.03
N THR A 144 1.34 1.18 16.58
CA THR A 144 1.94 2.48 16.26
C THR A 144 1.16 3.18 15.14
N SER A 145 0.81 2.46 14.08
CA SER A 145 0.00 3.00 12.98
C SER A 145 -1.39 3.46 13.45
N ASN A 146 -2.04 2.70 14.32
CA ASN A 146 -3.33 3.06 14.88
C ASN A 146 -3.25 4.29 15.79
N GLU A 147 -2.17 4.43 16.57
CA GLU A 147 -1.94 5.63 17.38
C GLU A 147 -1.75 6.88 16.51
N VAL A 148 -1.00 6.78 15.41
CA VAL A 148 -0.83 7.87 14.43
C VAL A 148 -2.15 8.23 13.76
N ILE A 149 -2.94 7.23 13.32
CA ILE A 149 -4.25 7.46 12.71
C ILE A 149 -5.18 8.15 13.70
N LYS A 150 -5.20 7.68 14.96
CA LYS A 150 -6.03 8.29 16.02
C LYS A 150 -5.66 9.76 16.26
N GLN A 151 -4.37 10.08 16.31
CA GLN A 151 -3.92 11.48 16.44
C GLN A 151 -4.30 12.32 15.22
N ALA A 152 -4.17 11.77 14.01
CA ALA A 152 -4.58 12.45 12.78
C ALA A 152 -6.10 12.70 12.73
N ASP A 153 -6.90 11.73 13.17
CA ASP A 153 -8.35 11.86 13.27
C ASP A 153 -8.75 12.88 14.33
N GLU A 154 -8.09 12.90 15.50
CA GLU A 154 -8.31 13.91 16.54
C GLU A 154 -8.03 15.33 16.00
N LEU A 155 -6.91 15.53 15.30
CA LEU A 155 -6.59 16.81 14.66
C LEU A 155 -7.64 17.20 13.60
N ARG A 156 -8.10 16.24 12.80
CA ARG A 156 -9.10 16.47 11.76
C ARG A 156 -10.47 16.82 12.36
N ILE A 157 -10.85 16.19 13.48
CA ILE A 157 -12.07 16.53 14.22
C ILE A 157 -11.98 17.95 14.76
N VAL A 158 -10.83 18.35 15.33
CA VAL A 158 -10.61 19.71 15.82
C VAL A 158 -10.72 20.73 14.68
N ASP A 159 -10.05 20.51 13.55
CA ASP A 159 -10.13 21.39 12.37
C ASP A 159 -11.55 21.51 11.83
N LEU A 160 -12.25 20.38 11.66
CA LEU A 160 -13.65 20.37 11.21
C LEU A 160 -14.58 21.08 12.19
N SER A 161 -14.36 20.92 13.49
CA SER A 161 -15.15 21.61 14.51
C SER A 161 -14.93 23.13 14.49
N SER A 162 -13.70 23.59 14.23
CA SER A 162 -13.39 25.01 14.07
C SER A 162 -14.09 25.60 12.85
N LYS A 163 -13.98 24.92 11.70
CA LYS A 163 -14.64 25.34 10.45
C LYS A 163 -16.16 25.36 10.58
N LEU A 164 -16.75 24.40 11.29
CA LEU A 164 -18.18 24.35 11.53
C LEU A 164 -18.62 25.52 12.42
N LYS A 165 -17.82 25.86 13.45
CA LYS A 165 -18.07 27.03 14.28
C LYS A 165 -18.00 28.32 13.46
N GLU A 166 -16.95 28.50 12.66
CA GLU A 166 -16.81 29.67 11.77
C GLU A 166 -17.98 29.79 10.79
N ALA A 167 -18.42 28.68 10.17
CA ALA A 167 -19.57 28.67 9.28
C ALA A 167 -20.88 29.02 9.99
N ASN A 168 -21.06 28.57 11.24
CA ASN A 168 -22.21 28.94 12.06
C ASN A 168 -22.20 30.41 12.46
N ASP A 169 -21.04 30.94 12.86
CA ASP A 169 -20.87 32.35 13.20
C ASP A 169 -21.15 33.24 11.97
N LEU A 170 -20.69 32.84 10.78
CA LEU A 170 -20.97 33.52 9.52
C LEU A 170 -22.46 33.46 9.15
N ASN A 171 -23.11 32.31 9.34
CA ASN A 171 -24.56 32.18 9.11
C ASN A 171 -25.37 33.05 10.07
N ALA A 172 -24.93 33.19 11.32
CA ALA A 172 -25.57 34.06 12.30
C ALA A 172 -25.47 35.54 11.86
N GLN A 173 -24.29 35.97 11.41
CA GLN A 173 -24.07 37.32 10.86
C GLN A 173 -24.92 37.56 9.62
N LEU A 174 -24.96 36.62 8.69
CA LEU A 174 -25.75 36.74 7.47
C LEU A 174 -27.26 36.84 7.78
N ASN A 175 -27.76 36.07 8.75
CA ASN A 175 -29.15 36.17 9.19
C ASN A 175 -29.47 37.52 9.84
N GLU A 176 -28.53 38.09 10.60
CA GLU A 176 -28.67 39.43 11.16
C GLU A 176 -28.74 40.50 10.06
N ASP A 177 -27.87 40.40 9.05
CA ASP A 177 -27.85 41.32 7.92
C ASP A 177 -29.12 41.21 7.06
N ILE A 178 -29.62 39.99 6.83
CA ILE A 178 -30.91 39.76 6.18
C ILE A 178 -32.02 40.44 6.96
N ALA A 179 -32.07 40.31 8.28
CA ALA A 179 -33.09 40.95 9.12
C ALA A 179 -33.02 42.48 9.00
N LYS A 180 -31.82 43.07 9.07
CA LYS A 180 -31.62 44.53 8.89
C LYS A 180 -32.09 45.01 7.51
N LEU A 181 -31.75 44.26 6.45
CA LEU A 181 -32.17 44.58 5.09
C LEU A 181 -33.69 44.49 4.93
N GLN A 182 -34.32 43.47 5.52
CA GLN A 182 -35.78 43.34 5.52
C GLN A 182 -36.45 44.53 6.21
N THR A 183 -35.95 44.97 7.37
CA THR A 183 -36.45 46.17 8.06
C THR A 183 -36.29 47.41 7.20
N ARG A 184 -35.15 47.59 6.52
CA ARG A 184 -34.91 48.75 5.64
C ARG A 184 -35.80 48.75 4.40
N ILE A 185 -36.05 47.58 3.84
CA ILE A 185 -36.98 47.41 2.71
C ILE A 185 -38.39 47.76 3.16
N GLN A 186 -38.82 47.27 4.33
CA GLN A 186 -40.14 47.54 4.88
C GLN A 186 -40.36 49.04 5.12
N SER A 187 -39.40 49.73 5.75
CA SER A 187 -39.51 51.19 5.94
C SER A 187 -39.56 51.95 4.61
N SER A 188 -38.77 51.54 3.63
CA SER A 188 -38.80 52.14 2.28
C SER A 188 -40.12 51.91 1.53
N PHE A 189 -40.81 50.80 1.79
CA PHE A 189 -42.16 50.56 1.25
C PHE A 189 -43.19 51.45 1.93
N GLU A 190 -43.12 51.60 3.26
CA GLU A 190 -44.00 52.50 4.02
C GLU A 190 -43.82 53.96 3.56
N ASP A 191 -42.59 54.42 3.38
CA ASP A 191 -42.29 55.75 2.84
C ASP A 191 -42.90 55.95 1.45
N ARG A 192 -42.79 54.94 0.58
CA ARG A 192 -43.38 54.99 -0.77
C ARG A 192 -44.90 55.02 -0.73
N GLN A 193 -45.53 54.23 0.13
CA GLN A 193 -46.99 54.24 0.28
C GLN A 193 -47.47 55.60 0.77
N ASN A 194 -46.81 56.16 1.78
CA ASN A 194 -47.10 57.50 2.30
C ASN A 194 -46.99 58.58 1.21
N PHE A 195 -46.02 58.45 0.29
CA PHE A 195 -45.88 59.36 -0.84
C PHE A 195 -47.02 59.23 -1.86
N VAL A 196 -47.45 58.00 -2.17
CA VAL A 196 -48.59 57.75 -3.07
C VAL A 196 -49.87 58.34 -2.48
N ASP A 197 -50.16 58.04 -1.21
CA ASP A 197 -51.35 58.55 -0.52
C ASP A 197 -51.37 60.08 -0.51
N LEU A 198 -50.21 60.70 -0.29
CA LEU A 198 -50.08 62.15 -0.33
C LEU A 198 -50.28 62.74 -1.74
N SER A 199 -49.76 62.07 -2.77
CA SER A 199 -49.97 62.47 -4.16
C SER A 199 -51.47 62.46 -4.51
N GLU A 200 -52.19 61.41 -4.09
CA GLU A 200 -53.64 61.32 -4.27
C GLU A 200 -54.38 62.44 -3.51
N ASP A 201 -53.98 62.75 -2.28
CA ASP A 201 -54.56 63.85 -1.50
C ASP A 201 -54.34 65.22 -2.18
N ILE A 202 -53.16 65.45 -2.76
CA ILE A 202 -52.85 66.69 -3.49
C ILE A 202 -53.72 66.79 -4.75
N GLU A 203 -53.79 65.73 -5.55
CA GLU A 203 -54.64 65.69 -6.75
C GLU A 203 -56.11 65.96 -6.40
N ALA A 204 -56.62 65.34 -5.32
CA ALA A 204 -57.99 65.55 -4.84
C ALA A 204 -58.25 67.01 -4.43
N GLY A 205 -57.33 67.65 -3.71
CA GLY A 205 -57.47 69.05 -3.28
C GLY A 205 -57.38 70.06 -4.42
N LEU A 206 -56.74 69.69 -5.53
CA LEU A 206 -56.55 70.53 -6.70
C LEU A 206 -57.82 70.68 -7.58
N TYR A 207 -58.82 69.79 -7.46
CA TYR A 207 -60.05 69.82 -8.26
C TYR A 207 -60.93 71.06 -8.07
N ASN A 208 -60.80 71.76 -6.94
CA ASN A 208 -61.64 72.92 -6.59
C ASN A 208 -60.98 74.28 -6.88
N LEU A 209 -59.80 74.29 -7.50
CA LEU A 209 -59.04 75.51 -7.79
C LEU A 209 -59.39 76.09 -9.16
N ASN A 210 -59.25 77.42 -9.29
CA ASN A 210 -59.34 78.13 -10.57
C ASN A 210 -58.26 77.58 -11.54
N PRO A 211 -58.56 77.33 -12.84
CA PRO A 211 -57.62 76.77 -13.83
C PRO A 211 -56.22 77.39 -13.86
N ASP A 212 -56.10 78.72 -13.74
CA ASP A 212 -54.79 79.41 -13.74
C ASP A 212 -53.98 79.17 -12.46
N LEU A 213 -54.67 78.95 -11.34
CA LEU A 213 -54.07 78.65 -10.05
C LEU A 213 -53.75 77.15 -9.93
N HIS A 214 -54.56 76.31 -10.56
CA HIS A 214 -54.39 74.86 -10.63
C HIS A 214 -53.09 74.48 -11.34
N SER A 215 -52.83 75.02 -12.53
CA SER A 215 -51.59 74.73 -13.28
C SER A 215 -50.33 75.15 -12.50
N LYS A 216 -50.37 76.34 -11.88
CA LYS A 216 -49.26 76.86 -11.07
C LYS A 216 -48.98 76.00 -9.84
N ILE A 217 -50.01 75.49 -9.16
CA ILE A 217 -49.83 74.64 -7.96
C ILE A 217 -49.40 73.22 -8.37
N VAL A 218 -49.86 72.69 -9.50
CA VAL A 218 -49.40 71.40 -10.05
C VAL A 218 -47.92 71.44 -10.43
N ASP A 219 -47.46 72.52 -11.05
CA ASP A 219 -46.04 72.65 -11.40
C ASP A 219 -45.17 72.79 -10.14
N LEU A 220 -45.66 73.50 -9.12
CA LEU A 220 -44.99 73.57 -7.81
C LEU A 220 -44.97 72.22 -7.08
N SER A 221 -46.06 71.45 -7.13
CA SER A 221 -46.12 70.14 -6.45
C SER A 221 -45.18 69.12 -7.09
N ARG A 222 -44.94 69.20 -8.41
CA ARG A 222 -43.97 68.36 -9.13
C ARG A 222 -42.51 68.65 -8.79
N LEU A 223 -42.21 69.85 -8.27
CA LEU A 223 -40.87 70.26 -7.88
C LEU A 223 -40.50 69.86 -6.44
N LEU A 224 -41.48 69.38 -5.66
CA LEU A 224 -41.29 69.00 -4.26
C LEU A 224 -40.91 67.53 -4.10
N THR A 225 -39.97 67.27 -3.20
CA THR A 225 -39.61 65.93 -2.75
C THR A 225 -40.48 65.48 -1.57
N PHE A 226 -40.50 64.17 -1.29
CA PHE A 226 -41.21 63.63 -0.12
C PHE A 226 -40.78 64.29 1.20
N GLU A 227 -39.50 64.61 1.34
CA GLU A 227 -38.95 65.29 2.52
C GLU A 227 -39.54 66.69 2.68
N ASP A 228 -39.70 67.42 1.57
CA ASP A 228 -40.27 68.77 1.57
C ASP A 228 -41.75 68.73 1.99
N TYR A 229 -42.48 67.70 1.56
CA TYR A 229 -43.86 67.47 1.95
C TYR A 229 -44.04 67.08 3.41
N GLN A 230 -43.20 66.17 3.91
CA GLN A 230 -43.23 65.79 5.34
C GLN A 230 -42.91 66.98 6.23
N LEU A 231 -41.99 67.83 5.80
CA LEU A 231 -41.70 69.08 6.47
C LEU A 231 -42.92 70.03 6.44
N MET A 232 -43.63 70.14 5.31
CA MET A 232 -44.88 70.92 5.25
C MET A 232 -46.01 70.38 6.15
N ARG A 233 -46.10 69.05 6.34
CA ARG A 233 -47.03 68.42 7.31
C ARG A 233 -46.63 68.64 8.76
N ALA A 234 -45.33 68.64 9.07
CA ALA A 234 -44.81 68.84 10.42
C ALA A 234 -44.83 70.31 10.88
N VAL A 235 -45.03 71.25 9.96
CA VAL A 235 -45.10 72.69 10.24
C VAL A 235 -46.41 73.05 10.95
N LYS A 236 -46.29 73.73 12.10
CA LYS A 236 -47.42 74.35 12.80
C LYS A 236 -47.45 75.85 12.51
N VAL A 237 -48.58 76.34 12.01
CA VAL A 237 -48.78 77.76 11.68
C VAL A 237 -49.49 78.47 12.83
N ASP A 238 -48.87 79.49 13.40
CA ASP A 238 -49.48 80.38 14.41
C ASP A 238 -50.57 81.27 13.76
N THR A 239 -51.48 81.79 14.56
CA THR A 239 -52.52 82.79 14.25
C THR A 239 -52.03 83.99 13.42
N ASN A 240 -50.76 84.33 13.52
CA ASN A 240 -50.11 85.41 12.75
C ASN A 240 -49.49 84.96 11.41
N GLY A 241 -49.70 83.70 11.00
CA GLY A 241 -49.15 83.09 9.79
C GLY A 241 -47.67 82.75 9.87
N PHE A 242 -47.10 82.69 11.08
CA PHE A 242 -45.71 82.31 11.31
C PHE A 242 -45.56 80.81 11.45
N ILE A 243 -44.49 80.28 10.86
CA ILE A 243 -44.20 78.85 10.88
C ILE A 243 -43.33 78.52 12.10
N SER A 244 -43.80 77.55 12.89
CA SER A 244 -43.03 76.90 13.94
C SER A 244 -42.86 75.43 13.58
N PHE A 245 -41.65 74.92 13.79
CA PHE A 245 -41.33 73.51 13.59
C PHE A 245 -41.36 72.79 14.92
N ASP A 246 -41.92 71.58 14.95
CA ASP A 246 -41.83 70.72 16.13
C ASP A 246 -40.39 70.22 16.26
N TYR A 247 -39.76 70.41 17.42
CA TYR A 247 -38.30 70.24 17.64
C TYR A 247 -37.78 68.81 17.43
N ASN A 248 -38.65 67.84 17.18
CA ASN A 248 -38.31 66.44 16.97
C ASN A 248 -38.14 66.06 15.49
N SER A 249 -38.47 66.93 14.53
CA SER A 249 -38.13 66.68 13.13
C SER A 249 -36.73 67.23 12.84
N VAL A 250 -35.84 66.38 12.32
CA VAL A 250 -34.58 66.84 11.76
C VAL A 250 -34.94 67.71 10.55
N ILE A 251 -34.96 69.03 10.73
CA ILE A 251 -35.16 69.97 9.64
C ILE A 251 -33.92 69.89 8.75
N ASP A 252 -34.02 69.15 7.65
CA ASP A 252 -32.97 69.19 6.64
C ASP A 252 -32.91 70.62 6.06
N SER A 253 -31.77 71.28 6.27
CA SER A 253 -31.49 72.60 5.72
C SER A 253 -31.65 72.63 4.19
N LEU A 254 -31.45 71.49 3.52
CA LEU A 254 -31.66 71.34 2.09
C LEU A 254 -33.14 71.49 1.72
N SER A 255 -34.04 70.78 2.40
CA SER A 255 -35.49 70.85 2.18
C SER A 255 -36.06 72.24 2.46
N LEU A 256 -35.55 72.89 3.51
CA LEU A 256 -35.95 74.26 3.85
C LEU A 256 -35.55 75.27 2.76
N ASN A 257 -34.34 75.13 2.21
CA ASN A 257 -33.87 75.97 1.12
C ASN A 257 -34.66 75.71 -0.17
N ARG A 258 -34.94 74.44 -0.51
CA ARG A 258 -35.80 74.10 -1.67
C ARG A 258 -37.18 74.72 -1.56
N LEU A 259 -37.80 74.70 -0.38
CA LEU A 259 -39.11 75.31 -0.16
C LEU A 259 -39.09 76.85 -0.29
N ILE A 260 -37.96 77.48 0.01
CA ILE A 260 -37.78 78.92 -0.23
C ILE A 260 -37.56 79.19 -1.72
N ASP A 261 -36.73 78.38 -2.39
CA ASP A 261 -36.41 78.50 -3.82
C ASP A 261 -37.64 78.26 -4.71
N CYS A 262 -38.54 77.35 -4.31
CA CYS A 262 -39.82 77.10 -4.97
C CYS A 262 -40.90 78.16 -4.64
N GLU A 263 -40.53 79.27 -3.99
CA GLU A 263 -41.45 80.33 -3.56
C GLU A 263 -42.62 79.84 -2.68
N ILE A 264 -42.48 78.71 -1.98
CA ILE A 264 -43.50 78.20 -1.05
C ILE A 264 -43.35 78.86 0.31
N LEU A 265 -42.10 79.07 0.74
CA LEU A 265 -41.74 79.79 1.96
C LEU A 265 -41.07 81.12 1.62
N ILE A 266 -41.38 82.14 2.41
CA ILE A 266 -40.79 83.47 2.33
C ILE A 266 -40.05 83.73 3.64
N ASN A 267 -38.75 83.97 3.54
CA ASN A 267 -37.92 84.39 4.67
C ASN A 267 -37.99 85.91 4.85
N THR A 268 -38.58 86.36 5.95
CA THR A 268 -38.72 87.78 6.29
C THR A 268 -37.90 88.11 7.53
N LYS A 269 -37.09 89.16 7.48
CA LYS A 269 -36.28 89.60 8.63
C LYS A 269 -37.05 90.63 9.46
N VAL A 270 -37.36 90.30 10.72
CA VAL A 270 -38.05 91.20 11.66
C VAL A 270 -37.23 91.34 12.93
N LYS A 271 -36.87 92.57 13.32
CA LYS A 271 -36.12 92.89 14.55
C LYS A 271 -34.90 91.96 14.78
N ASN A 272 -34.11 91.75 13.72
CA ASN A 272 -32.89 90.93 13.73
C ASN A 272 -33.08 89.41 13.87
N ARG A 273 -34.29 88.87 13.66
CA ARG A 273 -34.56 87.43 13.53
C ARG A 273 -35.11 87.11 12.14
N ASN A 274 -34.68 85.98 11.56
CA ASN A 274 -35.26 85.44 10.35
C ASN A 274 -36.55 84.71 10.72
N ILE A 275 -37.64 85.03 10.04
CA ILE A 275 -38.95 84.42 10.27
C ILE A 275 -39.47 83.89 8.94
N LEU A 276 -39.89 82.63 8.93
CA LEU A 276 -40.46 81.98 7.76
C LEU A 276 -41.99 82.13 7.76
N LYS A 277 -42.54 82.46 6.59
CA LYS A 277 -43.98 82.52 6.32
C LYS A 277 -44.29 81.76 5.05
N PHE A 278 -45.51 81.22 4.94
CA PHE A 278 -45.99 80.70 3.65
C PHE A 278 -46.27 81.86 2.68
N SER A 279 -45.86 81.70 1.42
CA SER A 279 -46.34 82.52 0.31
C SER A 279 -47.83 82.26 0.05
N GLU A 280 -48.47 83.02 -0.84
CA GLU A 280 -49.87 82.74 -1.21
C GLU A 280 -50.03 81.33 -1.82
N ASN A 281 -49.10 80.91 -2.68
CA ASN A 281 -49.10 79.55 -3.23
C ASN A 281 -48.81 78.52 -2.13
N GLY A 282 -47.86 78.82 -1.24
CA GLY A 282 -47.52 77.95 -0.11
C GLY A 282 -48.65 77.78 0.89
N LYS A 283 -49.49 78.81 1.12
CA LYS A 283 -50.69 78.73 1.96
C LYS A 283 -51.74 77.83 1.34
N ILE A 284 -51.95 77.93 0.03
CA ILE A 284 -52.91 77.08 -0.68
C ILE A 284 -52.43 75.63 -0.64
N LEU A 285 -51.14 75.39 -0.93
CA LEU A 285 -50.55 74.07 -0.89
C LEU A 285 -50.56 73.47 0.53
N TYR A 286 -50.22 74.26 1.56
CA TYR A 286 -50.33 73.85 2.97
C TYR A 286 -51.76 73.49 3.37
N LYS A 287 -52.76 74.27 2.93
CA LYS A 287 -54.18 73.97 3.15
C LYS A 287 -54.62 72.70 2.45
N ILE A 288 -54.12 72.42 1.25
CA ILE A 288 -54.40 71.17 0.53
C ILE A 288 -53.80 69.98 1.28
N ILE A 289 -52.55 70.10 1.72
CA ILE A 289 -51.81 69.04 2.43
C ILE A 289 -52.39 68.73 3.82
N ASN A 290 -52.86 69.74 4.55
CA ASN A 290 -53.33 69.61 5.95
C ASN A 290 -54.86 69.72 6.12
N GLY A 291 -55.61 70.06 5.06
CA GLY A 291 -57.04 70.36 5.12
C GLY A 291 -57.99 69.19 5.41
N LYS A 292 -57.48 67.96 5.53
CA LYS A 292 -58.26 66.81 6.03
C LYS A 292 -58.14 66.58 7.54
N HIS A 293 -57.24 67.27 8.25
CA HIS A 293 -57.05 67.06 9.69
C HIS A 293 -57.79 68.07 10.60
N GLU A 294 -58.61 68.95 10.04
CA GLU A 294 -59.46 69.90 10.80
C GLU A 294 -60.96 69.58 10.77
N ASN A 295 -61.35 68.34 10.46
CA ASN A 295 -62.72 67.82 10.68
C ASN A 295 -62.73 66.64 11.66
#